data_AF-W4QM19-F1
#
_entry.id   AF-W4QM19-F1
#
_cell.length_a   1.000
_cell.length_b   1.000
_cell.length_c   1.000
_cell.angle_alpha   90.00
_cell.angle_beta   90.00
_cell.angle_gamma   90.00
#
_symmetry.space_group_name_H-M   'P 1'
#
loop_
_entity.id
_entity.type
_entity.pdbx_description
1 polymer ?
#
loop_
_entity_poly.entity_id
_entity_poly.type
_entity_poly.pdbx_seq_one_letter_code
_entity_poly.pdbx_strand_id
1 'polypeptide(L)'
;MMVDQFFCRNPEVMGTFDPRGANPTLLFALREALDKEGFQHVKIIATGGFNADRIRKYEEAGVPIDIYGVGGSLLKINIGFTGDNVRIGGEHEAKSGRRFRDNPRLTLVD
;
A
#
# COMPACT_ATOMS: atom_id res chain seq x y z
N MET A 1 0.99 -1.03 8.51
CA MET A 1 0.66 -1.63 7.19
C MET A 1 0.45 -3.12 7.38
N MET A 2 -0.44 -3.73 6.60
CA MET A 2 -0.72 -5.17 6.67
C MET A 2 0.32 -5.93 5.85
N VAL A 3 0.58 -7.20 6.21
CA VAL A 3 1.34 -8.13 5.37
C VAL A 3 0.40 -8.66 4.29
N ASP A 4 0.87 -8.72 3.05
CA ASP A 4 0.08 -9.27 1.96
C ASP A 4 -0.12 -10.78 2.13
N GLN A 5 -1.30 -11.29 1.77
CA GLN A 5 -1.62 -12.71 1.84
C GLN A 5 -0.71 -13.56 0.93
N PHE A 6 -0.06 -12.96 -0.06
CA PHE A 6 1.00 -13.61 -0.84
C PHE A 6 2.06 -14.26 0.06
N PHE A 7 2.55 -13.56 1.08
CA PHE A 7 3.57 -14.10 1.98
C PHE A 7 3.01 -15.17 2.93
N CYS A 8 1.74 -15.07 3.31
CA CYS A 8 1.08 -16.12 4.09
C CYS A 8 0.90 -17.42 3.29
N ARG A 9 0.69 -17.31 1.97
CA ARG A 9 0.57 -18.46 1.06
C ARG A 9 1.91 -19.02 0.60
N ASN A 10 2.98 -18.22 0.67
CA ASN A 10 4.34 -18.57 0.23
C ASN A 10 5.34 -18.25 1.36
N PRO A 11 5.28 -18.96 2.50
CA PRO A 11 6.08 -18.66 3.68
C PRO A 11 7.60 -18.78 3.44
N GLU A 12 8.03 -19.58 2.48
CA GLU A 12 9.43 -19.73 2.05
C GLU A 12 10.02 -18.47 1.40
N VAL A 13 9.16 -17.62 0.82
CA VAL A 13 9.56 -16.32 0.27
C VAL A 13 9.71 -15.28 1.38
N MET A 14 9.12 -15.53 2.55
CA MET A 14 9.17 -14.63 3.70
C MET A 14 10.57 -14.68 4.35
N GLY A 15 11.43 -13.76 3.93
CA GLY A 15 12.79 -13.60 4.45
C GLY A 15 12.89 -12.66 5.65
N THR A 16 14.08 -12.08 5.87
CA THR A 16 14.37 -11.16 6.98
C THR A 16 14.00 -9.69 6.71
N PHE A 17 13.34 -9.41 5.60
CA PHE A 17 12.92 -8.06 5.20
C PHE A 17 11.56 -7.68 5.80
N ASP A 18 11.17 -6.40 5.72
CA ASP A 18 9.81 -5.98 6.09
C ASP A 18 8.81 -6.31 4.96
N PRO A 19 7.87 -7.25 5.16
CA PRO A 19 6.99 -7.74 4.09
C PRO A 19 5.75 -6.85 3.90
N ARG A 20 5.68 -5.70 4.56
CA ARG A 20 4.50 -4.83 4.54
C ARG A 20 4.59 -3.77 3.44
N GLY A 21 3.43 -3.43 2.88
CA GLY A 21 3.30 -2.39 1.85
C GLY A 21 3.87 -2.82 0.49
N ALA A 22 3.99 -1.87 -0.43
CA ALA A 22 4.56 -2.07 -1.76
C ALA A 22 6.09 -2.27 -1.69
N ASN A 23 6.50 -3.45 -1.22
CA ASN A 23 7.90 -3.85 -1.09
C ASN A 23 8.41 -4.51 -2.39
N PRO A 24 9.73 -4.52 -2.64
CA PRO A 24 10.30 -5.06 -3.88
C PRO A 24 9.92 -6.52 -4.14
N THR A 25 10.02 -7.40 -3.13
CA THR A 25 9.73 -8.83 -3.27
C THR A 25 8.31 -9.08 -3.75
N LEU A 26 7.33 -8.36 -3.18
CA LEU A 26 5.94 -8.46 -3.61
C LEU A 26 5.73 -7.96 -5.05
N LEU A 27 6.44 -6.90 -5.45
CA LEU A 27 6.33 -6.32 -6.79
C LEU A 27 6.94 -7.22 -7.87
N PHE A 28 8.07 -7.89 -7.58
CA PHE A 28 8.62 -8.92 -8.46
C PHE A 28 7.66 -10.09 -8.61
N ALA A 29 7.11 -10.60 -7.50
CA ALA A 29 6.13 -11.68 -7.54
C ALA A 29 4.86 -11.29 -8.33
N LEU A 30 4.39 -10.05 -8.19
CA LEU A 30 3.27 -9.53 -8.98
C LEU A 30 3.60 -9.51 -10.48
N ARG A 31 4.79 -9.02 -10.83
CA ARG A 31 5.24 -8.96 -12.24
C ARG A 31 5.34 -10.36 -12.84
N GLU A 32 5.96 -11.30 -12.13
CA GLU A 32 6.07 -12.70 -12.56
C GLU A 32 4.70 -13.34 -12.76
N ALA A 33 3.76 -13.13 -11.83
CA ALA A 33 2.39 -13.65 -11.94
C ALA A 33 1.66 -13.07 -13.16
N LEU A 34 1.79 -11.77 -13.42
CA LEU A 34 1.19 -11.15 -14.60
C LEU A 34 1.82 -11.66 -15.90
N ASP A 35 3.14 -11.82 -15.94
CA ASP A 35 3.86 -12.25 -17.14
C ASP A 35 3.55 -13.71 -17.50
N LYS A 36 3.42 -14.57 -16.48
CA LYS A 36 3.02 -15.97 -16.65
C LYS A 36 1.65 -16.12 -17.34
N GLU A 37 0.76 -15.18 -17.09
CA GLU A 37 -0.59 -15.14 -17.66
C GLU A 37 -0.66 -14.31 -18.96
N GLY A 38 0.47 -13.83 -19.50
CA GLY A 38 0.52 -13.08 -20.76
C GLY A 38 0.15 -11.59 -20.64
N PHE A 39 0.21 -11.02 -19.43
CA PHE A 39 -0.14 -9.62 -19.15
C PHE A 39 1.07 -8.66 -19.10
N GLN A 40 2.07 -8.85 -19.95
CA GLN A 40 3.27 -7.99 -20.01
C GLN A 40 2.93 -6.52 -20.32
N HIS A 41 1.79 -6.28 -20.98
CA HIS A 41 1.29 -4.94 -21.29
C HIS A 41 0.71 -4.21 -20.07
N VAL A 42 0.36 -4.93 -18.99
CA VAL A 42 -0.21 -4.34 -17.78
C VAL A 42 0.88 -3.60 -17.01
N LYS A 43 0.62 -2.33 -16.69
CA LYS A 43 1.54 -1.44 -16.00
C LYS A 43 1.33 -1.49 -14.49
N ILE A 44 2.42 -1.39 -13.73
CA ILE A 44 2.42 -1.40 -12.27
C ILE A 44 2.61 0.03 -11.76
N ILE A 45 1.61 0.54 -11.05
CA ILE A 45 1.67 1.85 -10.39
C ILE A 45 1.78 1.62 -8.89
N ALA A 46 2.88 2.09 -8.27
CA ALA A 46 3.14 1.90 -6.86
C ALA A 46 2.93 3.20 -6.07
N THR A 47 2.18 3.13 -4.98
CA THR A 47 1.95 4.26 -4.06
C THR A 47 2.22 3.82 -2.62
N GLY A 48 2.37 4.78 -1.69
CA GLY A 48 2.50 4.50 -0.25
C GLY A 48 3.84 4.90 0.34
N GLY A 49 4.03 6.21 0.52
CA GLY A 49 5.20 6.77 1.19
C GLY A 49 6.48 6.68 0.37
N PHE A 50 6.38 6.74 -0.96
CA PHE A 50 7.55 6.93 -1.82
C PHE A 50 8.12 8.34 -1.64
N ASN A 51 9.45 8.41 -1.69
CA ASN A 51 10.25 9.63 -1.70
C ASN A 51 11.46 9.39 -2.64
N ALA A 52 12.28 10.42 -2.87
CA ALA A 52 13.39 10.34 -3.81
C ALA A 52 14.38 9.19 -3.50
N ASP A 53 14.77 9.02 -2.24
CA ASP A 53 15.73 7.98 -1.84
C ASP A 53 15.17 6.57 -2.01
N ARG A 54 13.89 6.37 -1.67
CA ARG A 54 13.22 5.07 -1.85
C ARG A 54 13.06 4.73 -3.32
N ILE A 55 12.66 5.71 -4.15
CA ILE A 55 12.56 5.52 -5.60
C ILE A 55 13.92 5.13 -6.16
N ARG A 56 14.99 5.86 -5.82
CA ARG A 56 16.36 5.52 -6.27
C ARG A 56 16.73 4.08 -5.95
N LYS A 57 16.51 3.63 -4.71
CA LYS A 57 16.80 2.24 -4.31
C LYS A 57 15.99 1.21 -5.10
N TYR A 58 14.76 1.54 -5.48
CA TYR A 58 13.89 0.62 -6.24
C TYR A 58 14.32 0.57 -7.71
N GLU A 59 14.68 1.70 -8.30
CA GLU A 59 15.24 1.77 -9.66
C GLU A 59 16.59 1.03 -9.75
N GLU A 60 17.49 1.25 -8.79
CA GLU A 60 18.80 0.56 -8.70
C GLU A 60 18.64 -0.96 -8.57
N ALA A 61 17.60 -1.41 -7.87
CA ALA A 61 17.27 -2.82 -7.70
C ALA A 61 16.45 -3.40 -8.87
N GLY A 62 16.09 -2.60 -9.89
CA GLY A 62 15.30 -3.05 -11.03
C GLY A 62 13.87 -3.48 -10.69
N VAL A 63 13.27 -2.89 -9.65
CA VAL A 63 11.90 -3.24 -9.23
C VAL A 63 10.92 -2.87 -10.35
N PRO A 64 9.99 -3.76 -10.74
CA PRO A 64 9.14 -3.57 -11.92
C PRO A 64 7.99 -2.62 -11.63
N ILE A 65 8.28 -1.32 -11.48
CA ILE A 65 7.31 -0.25 -11.32
C ILE A 65 7.38 0.64 -12.54
N ASP A 66 6.24 0.92 -13.16
CA ASP A 66 6.16 1.83 -14.30
C ASP A 66 5.93 3.28 -13.85
N ILE A 67 5.17 3.49 -12.77
CA ILE A 67 4.83 4.83 -12.26
C ILE A 67 4.83 4.85 -10.73
N TYR A 68 5.44 5.88 -10.14
CA TYR A 68 5.42 6.14 -8.70
C TYR A 68 4.41 7.22 -8.34
N GLY A 69 3.46 6.88 -7.47
CA GLY A 69 2.61 7.87 -6.80
C GLY A 69 3.30 8.45 -5.58
N VAL A 70 3.69 9.72 -5.66
CA VAL A 70 4.39 10.46 -4.61
C VAL A 70 3.46 11.53 -4.05
N GLY A 71 3.23 11.49 -2.73
CA GLY A 71 2.33 12.42 -2.04
C GLY A 71 3.03 13.16 -0.91
N GLY A 72 3.00 12.58 0.29
CA GLY A 72 3.45 13.24 1.52
C GLY A 72 4.89 13.79 1.50
N SER A 73 5.80 13.27 0.68
CA SER A 73 7.15 13.82 0.56
C SER A 73 7.25 15.10 -0.29
N LEU A 74 6.24 15.39 -1.12
CA LEU A 74 6.16 16.63 -1.91
C LEU A 74 5.46 17.75 -1.14
N LEU A 75 4.68 17.40 -0.11
CA LEU A 75 3.78 18.31 0.60
C LEU A 75 4.31 18.57 2.01
N LYS A 76 4.31 19.82 2.46
CA LYS A 76 4.62 20.18 3.87
C LYS A 76 3.38 19.95 4.75
N ILE A 77 2.99 18.68 4.91
CA ILE A 77 1.84 18.31 5.76
C ILE A 77 2.32 18.23 7.21
N ASN A 78 1.93 19.24 8.01
CA ASN A 78 2.28 19.30 9.43
C ASN A 78 1.21 18.66 10.33
N ILE A 79 0.03 18.37 9.78
CA ILE A 79 -1.09 17.74 10.49
C ILE A 79 -1.61 16.58 9.62
N GLY A 80 -1.33 15.35 10.04
CA GLY A 80 -1.82 14.15 9.37
C GLY A 80 -3.08 13.62 10.03
N PHE A 81 -4.16 13.46 9.28
CA PHE A 81 -5.32 12.69 9.70
C PHE A 81 -5.76 11.73 8.59
N THR A 82 -6.49 10.70 8.95
CA THR A 82 -7.14 9.78 8.02
C THR A 82 -8.57 9.58 8.47
N GLY A 83 -9.52 9.93 7.60
CA GLY A 83 -10.92 9.57 7.76
C GLY A 83 -11.23 8.39 6.85
N ASP A 84 -11.51 7.23 7.43
CA ASP A 84 -11.94 6.04 6.70
C ASP A 84 -13.48 5.94 6.81
N ASN A 85 -14.17 5.69 5.70
CA ASN A 85 -15.55 5.22 5.75
C ASN A 85 -15.52 3.77 6.26
N VAL A 86 -16.14 3.54 7.41
CA VAL A 86 -16.13 2.25 8.14
C VAL A 86 -17.54 1.71 8.40
N ARG A 87 -18.56 2.51 8.06
CA ARG A 87 -19.98 2.14 8.08
C ARG A 87 -20.67 2.76 6.87
N ILE A 88 -21.43 1.97 6.12
CA ILE A 88 -22.18 2.40 4.93
C ILE A 88 -23.59 1.83 5.06
N GLY A 89 -24.63 2.66 4.96
CA GLY A 89 -26.02 2.19 5.12
C GLY A 89 -26.36 1.60 6.49
N GLY A 90 -25.58 1.91 7.54
CA GLY A 90 -25.73 1.34 8.88
C GLY A 90 -24.87 0.11 9.14
N GLU A 91 -24.44 -0.58 8.08
CA GLU A 91 -23.64 -1.80 8.12
C GLU A 91 -22.15 -1.52 8.23
N HIS A 92 -21.39 -2.47 8.76
CA HIS A 92 -19.94 -2.38 8.88
C HIS A 92 -19.24 -2.71 7.56
N GLU A 93 -18.64 -1.70 6.95
CA GLU A 93 -17.89 -1.83 5.70
C GLU A 93 -16.57 -1.09 5.83
N ALA A 94 -15.47 -1.83 6.00
CA ALA A 94 -14.16 -1.23 6.23
C ALA A 94 -13.05 -2.07 5.60
N LYS A 95 -11.96 -1.41 5.22
CA LYS A 95 -10.71 -2.10 4.88
C LYS A 95 -10.26 -2.97 6.06
N SER A 96 -9.73 -4.16 5.78
CA SER A 96 -9.16 -5.03 6.81
C SER A 96 -8.24 -4.27 7.77
N GLY A 97 -8.45 -4.47 9.06
CA GLY A 97 -7.77 -3.77 10.15
C GLY A 97 -8.37 -2.41 10.54
N ARG A 98 -9.39 -1.91 9.85
CA ARG A 98 -10.15 -0.71 10.21
C ARG A 98 -11.50 -1.08 10.83
N ARG A 99 -11.97 -0.25 11.76
CA ARG A 99 -13.27 -0.37 12.41
C ARG A 99 -13.76 0.99 12.86
N PHE A 100 -15.07 1.12 13.09
CA PHE A 100 -15.63 2.29 13.75
C PHE A 100 -14.97 2.49 15.11
N ARG A 101 -14.53 3.72 15.35
CA ARG A 101 -13.96 4.17 16.62
C ARG A 101 -14.77 5.36 17.07
N ASP A 102 -15.58 5.15 18.08
CA ASP A 102 -16.39 6.21 18.64
C ASP A 102 -15.49 7.31 19.21
N ASN A 103 -15.87 8.57 19.00
CA ASN A 103 -15.12 9.73 19.46
C ASN A 103 -16.10 10.72 20.10
N PRO A 104 -16.18 10.75 21.44
CA PRO A 104 -17.11 11.63 22.16
C PRO A 104 -16.93 13.13 21.88
N ARG A 105 -15.77 13.54 21.33
CA ARG A 105 -15.51 14.94 20.96
C ARG A 105 -15.98 15.29 19.55
N LEU A 106 -16.40 14.31 18.76
CA LEU A 106 -16.86 14.53 17.38
C LEU A 106 -18.34 14.88 17.41
N THR A 107 -18.63 16.17 17.43
CA THR A 107 -19.99 16.71 17.34
C THR A 107 -20.17 17.47 16.03
N LEU A 108 -21.40 17.62 15.57
CA LEU A 108 -21.72 18.59 14.52
C LEU A 108 -21.30 19.98 15.04
N VAL A 109 -20.73 20.81 14.17
CA VAL A 109 -20.41 22.21 14.47
C VAL A 109 -21.37 23.06 13.64
N ASP A 110 -21.97 24.06 14.27
CA ASP A 110 -22.89 25.01 13.62
C ASP A 110 -22.16 25.93 12.62
#